data_AF-A0A5S3YGF5-F1
#
_entry.id   AF-A0A5S3YGF5-F1
#
_cell.length_a   1.000
_cell.length_b   1.000
_cell.length_c   1.000
_cell.angle_alpha   90.00
_cell.angle_beta   90.00
_cell.angle_gamma   90.00
#
_symmetry.space_group_name_H-M   'P 1'
#
loop_
_entity.id
_entity.type
_entity.pdbx_description
1 polymer ?
#
loop_
_entity_poly.entity_id
_entity_poly.type
_entity_poly.pdbx_seq_one_letter_code
_entity_poly.pdbx_strand_id
1 'polypeptide(L)' 'MKIQYASYQDTIDFLQQAMSEHPHLIRLQSIGQTWEERPIMLVTLSLDVTYADDKPALLYTGSIHAREWIGNELA' A
#
# COMPACT_ATOMS: atom_id res chain seq x y z
N MET A 1 14.35 5.90 -14.65
CA MET A 1 13.27 6.75 -15.17
C MET A 1 12.25 6.90 -14.06
N LYS A 2 11.83 8.12 -13.69
CA LYS A 2 10.79 8.28 -12.67
C LYS A 2 9.48 7.79 -13.31
N ILE A 3 8.90 6.71 -12.78
CA ILE A 3 7.54 6.35 -13.15
C ILE A 3 6.67 7.48 -12.60
N GLN A 4 5.82 8.03 -13.45
CA GLN A 4 4.88 9.06 -13.07
C GLN A 4 3.50 8.54 -13.47
N TYR A 5 2.55 8.59 -12.54
CA TYR A 5 1.18 8.10 -12.73
C TYR A 5 1.11 6.58 -12.80
N ALA A 6 1.57 5.90 -11.75
CA ALA A 6 1.35 4.47 -11.60
C ALA A 6 -0.16 4.18 -11.63
N SER A 7 -0.57 3.22 -12.44
CA SER A 7 -1.94 2.74 -12.40
C SER A 7 -2.20 1.99 -11.09
N TYR A 8 -3.47 1.71 -10.82
CA TYR A 8 -3.84 0.81 -9.72
C TYR A 8 -3.07 -0.51 -9.84
N GLN A 9 -3.07 -1.14 -11.02
CA GLN A 9 -2.41 -2.44 -11.21
C GLN A 9 -0.89 -2.35 -11.02
N ASP A 10 -0.24 -1.31 -11.56
CA ASP A 10 1.22 -1.12 -11.37
C ASP A 10 1.58 -1.01 -9.88
N THR A 11 0.75 -0.30 -9.11
CA THR A 11 0.91 -0.13 -7.67
C THR A 11 0.74 -1.46 -6.93
N ILE A 12 -0.27 -2.26 -7.31
CA ILE A 12 -0.52 -3.58 -6.73
C ILE A 12 0.62 -4.55 -7.03
N ASP A 13 1.07 -4.61 -8.28
CA ASP A 13 2.15 -5.51 -8.70
C ASP A 13 3.45 -5.19 -7.95
N PHE A 14 3.77 -3.91 -7.80
CA PHE A 14 4.90 -3.46 -7.00
C PHE A 14 4.80 -3.90 -5.54
N LEU A 15 3.65 -3.69 -4.89
CA LEU A 15 3.46 -4.05 -3.48
C LEU A 15 3.51 -5.57 -3.26
N GLN A 16 2.95 -6.35 -4.19
CA GLN A 16 3.01 -7.81 -4.14
C GLN A 16 4.45 -8.30 -4.32
N GLN A 17 5.20 -7.74 -5.27
CA GLN A 17 6.61 -8.07 -5.47
C GLN A 17 7.43 -7.75 -4.21
N ALA A 18 7.29 -6.54 -3.65
CA ALA A 18 8.01 -6.11 -2.45
C ALA A 18 7.69 -7.01 -1.25
N MET A 19 6.42 -7.39 -1.07
CA MET A 19 6.02 -8.34 -0.02
C MET A 19 6.64 -9.72 -0.24
N SER A 20 6.70 -10.21 -1.48
CA SER A 20 7.31 -11.51 -1.79
C SER A 20 8.81 -11.55 -1.51
N GLU A 21 9.52 -10.44 -1.75
CA GLU A 21 10.96 -10.31 -1.51
C GLU A 21 11.28 -10.10 -0.02
N HIS A 22 10.37 -9.47 0.73
CA HIS A 22 10.56 -9.11 2.13
C HIS A 22 9.34 -9.46 3.02
N PRO A 23 8.94 -10.74 3.12
CA PRO A 23 7.69 -11.15 3.77
C PRO A 23 7.66 -10.91 5.28
N HIS A 24 8.82 -10.74 5.91
CA HIS A 24 8.92 -10.39 7.34
C HIS A 24 8.76 -8.89 7.60
N LEU A 25 8.99 -8.04 6.59
CA LEU A 25 8.92 -6.58 6.73
C LEU A 25 7.59 -5.99 6.26
N ILE A 26 6.93 -6.66 5.31
CA ILE A 26 5.78 -6.13 4.59
C ILE A 26 4.61 -7.11 4.69
N ARG A 27 3.44 -6.60 5.07
CA ARG A 27 2.17 -7.33 5.02
C ARG A 27 1.17 -6.54 4.20
N LEU A 28 0.63 -7.17 3.16
CA LEU A 28 -0.40 -6.60 2.29
C LEU A 28 -1.76 -7.19 2.65
N GLN A 29 -2.76 -6.36 2.86
CA GLN A 29 -4.13 -6.80 3.15
C GLN A 29 -5.16 -5.90 2.47
N SER A 30 -6.28 -6.49 2.05
CA SER A 30 -7.45 -5.71 1.65
C SER A 30 -8.28 -5.36 2.87
N ILE A 31 -8.64 -4.09 3.02
CA ILE A 31 -9.48 -3.59 4.12
C ILE A 31 -10.92 -3.29 3.68
N GLY A 32 -11.25 -3.59 2.43
CA GLY A 32 -12.57 -3.33 1.86
C GLY A 32 -12.53 -3.32 0.34
N GLN A 33 -13.64 -2.88 -0.26
CA GLN A 33 -13.76 -2.72 -1.69
C GLN A 33 -14.34 -1.34 -2.01
N THR A 34 -13.91 -0.78 -3.14
CA THR A 34 -14.50 0.42 -3.73
C THR A 34 -15.87 0.10 -4.34
N TRP A 35 -16.59 1.13 -4.79
CA TRP A 35 -17.84 0.98 -5.53
C TRP A 35 -17.67 0.13 -6.82
N GLU A 36 -16.54 0.29 -7.51
CA GLU A 36 -16.20 -0.48 -8.72
C GLU A 36 -15.47 -1.79 -8.40
N GLU A 37 -15.68 -2.33 -7.18
CA GLU A 37 -15.20 -3.65 -6.75
C GLU A 37 -13.67 -3.81 -6.71
N ARG A 38 -12.91 -2.71 -6.76
CA ARG A 38 -11.46 -2.75 -6.54
C ARG A 38 -11.13 -2.87 -5.05
N PRO A 39 -10.25 -3.79 -4.63
CA PRO A 39 -9.75 -3.84 -3.26
C PRO A 39 -9.13 -2.51 -2.80
N ILE A 40 -9.41 -2.12 -1.55
CA ILE A 40 -8.70 -1.03 -0.88
C ILE A 40 -7.54 -1.68 -0.12
N MET A 41 -6.33 -1.43 -0.57
CA MET A 41 -5.15 -2.11 -0.02
C MET A 41 -4.50 -1.30 1.10
N LEU A 42 -4.14 -2.01 2.16
CA LEU A 42 -3.34 -1.51 3.27
C LEU A 42 -2.01 -2.26 3.29
N VAL A 43 -0.92 -1.51 3.38
CA VAL A 43 0.44 -2.02 3.56
C VAL A 43 0.86 -1.76 5.00
N THR A 44 1.25 -2.81 5.72
CA THR A 44 1.92 -2.68 7.01
C THR A 44 3.41 -2.87 6.81
N LEU A 45 4.21 -1.90 7.25
CA LEU A 45 5.66 -1.97 7.28
C LEU A 45 6.14 -2.00 8.74
N SER A 46 6.95 -3.00 9.08
CA SER A 46 7.54 -3.16 10.41
C SER A 46 8.87 -3.90 10.30
N LEU A 47 9.74 -3.81 11.31
CA LEU A 47 10.93 -4.69 11.41
C LEU A 47 10.55 -6.18 11.49
N ASP A 48 9.35 -6.45 12.00
CA ASP A 48 8.67 -7.74 11.93
C ASP A 48 7.16 -7.48 11.95
N VAL A 49 6.47 -7.86 10.88
CA VAL A 49 5.02 -7.66 10.74
C VAL A 49 4.20 -8.49 11.73
N THR A 50 4.77 -9.55 12.29
CA THR A 50 4.13 -10.38 13.34
C THR A 50 3.82 -9.56 14.60
N TYR A 51 4.69 -8.61 14.93
CA TYR A 51 4.60 -7.75 16.12
C TYR A 51 4.28 -6.30 15.78
N ALA A 52 3.72 -6.03 14.59
CA ALA A 52 3.40 -4.68 14.16
C ALA A 52 2.34 -4.03 15.07
N ASP A 53 1.36 -4.81 15.51
CA ASP A 53 0.20 -4.32 16.26
C ASP A 53 0.53 -4.03 17.73
N ASP A 54 1.70 -4.46 18.21
CA ASP A 54 2.20 -4.21 19.58
C ASP A 54 2.92 -2.85 19.72
N LYS A 55 3.02 -2.08 18.62
CA LYS A 55 3.80 -0.85 18.54
C LYS A 55 2.91 0.33 18.14
N PRO A 56 3.25 1.57 18.56
CA PRO A 56 2.61 2.76 18.01
C PRO A 56 2.74 2.79 16.48
N ALA A 57 1.62 3.05 15.80
CA ALA A 57 1.58 3.12 14.35
C ALA A 57 1.58 4.57 13.87
N LEU A 58 2.24 4.81 12.73
CA LEU A 58 2.06 6.00 11.93
C LEU A 58 1.24 5.62 10.70
N LEU A 59 0.17 6.35 10.43
CA LEU A 59 -0.68 6.11 9.28
C LEU A 59 -0.39 7.14 8.19
N TYR A 60 -0.05 6.64 7.00
CA TYR A 60 -0.04 7.42 5.78
C TYR A 60 -1.24 7.03 4.93
N THR A 61 -1.93 8.04 4.40
CA THR A 61 -3.05 7.86 3.47
C THR A 61 -3.03 8.98 2.44
N GLY A 62 -3.57 8.71 1.27
CA GLY A 62 -3.60 9.64 0.15
C GLY A 62 -4.63 9.19 -0.87
N SER A 63 -4.80 10.00 -1.92
CA SER A 63 -5.67 9.67 -3.07
C SER A 63 -7.15 9.41 -2.70
N ILE A 64 -7.63 9.93 -1.57
CA ILE A 64 -9.07 9.92 -1.23
C ILE A 64 -9.88 10.70 -2.26
N HIS A 65 -9.30 11.79 -2.80
CA HIS A 65 -9.76 12.41 -4.03
C HIS A 65 -8.91 11.88 -5.19
N ALA A 66 -9.55 11.31 -6.19
CA ALA A 66 -8.87 10.67 -7.34
C ALA A 66 -7.92 11.61 -8.11
N ARG A 67 -8.13 12.93 -8.05
CA ARG A 67 -7.29 13.93 -8.74
C ARG A 67 -6.14 14.48 -7.89
N GLU A 68 -6.03 14.07 -6.62
CA GLU A 68 -4.90 14.37 -5.73
C GLU A 68 -3.87 13.23 -5.77
N TRP A 69 -3.58 12.77 -7.00
CA TRP A 69 -2.82 11.55 -7.32
C TRP A 69 -1.38 11.53 -6.78
N ILE A 70 -0.82 12.69 -6.43
CA ILE A 70 0.53 12.78 -5.86
C ILE A 70 0.66 11.96 -4.57
N GLY A 71 -0.44 11.71 -3.86
CA GLY A 71 -0.47 10.81 -2.71
C GLY A 71 -0.08 9.37 -3.05
N ASN A 72 -0.42 8.88 -4.25
CA ASN A 72 -0.02 7.53 -4.70
C ASN A 72 1.47 7.44 -5.06
N GLU A 73 2.06 8.54 -5.55
CA GLU A 73 3.42 8.54 -6.09
C GLU A 73 4.50 8.80 -5.02
N LEU A 74 4.10 9.27 -3.84
CA LEU A 74 4.99 9.57 -2.71
C LEU A 74 4.88 8.56 -1.56
N ALA A 75 3.82 7.74 -1.57
CA ALA A 75 3.56 6.75 -0.54
C ALA A 75 4.45 5.51 -0.66
#